data_AF-A0A542DPY6-F1
#
_entry.id   AF-A0A542DPY6-F1
#
_cell.length_a   1.000
_cell.length_b   1.000
_cell.length_c   1.000
_cell.angle_alpha   90.00
_cell.angle_beta   90.00
_cell.angle_gamma   90.00
#
_symmetry.space_group_name_H-M   'P 1'
#
loop_
_entity.id
_entity.type
_entity.pdbx_description
1 polymer ?
#
loop_
_entity_poly.entity_id
_entity_poly.type
_entity_poly.pdbx_seq_one_letter_code
_entity_poly.pdbx_strand_id
1 'polypeptide(L)'
;METSYGRFVLLRPVGQSAWSAPARLVQVVRRRRRLIPSPGLYLLAAAVGSALGLGTQLLFDWPWWLFAAGFVAAVAVFFLSTAFWGPDRTGVPLAEEWLWVLSPRRAHERQRHLTLERFRSAPFALYGLPPHWPGDRYIAGWASAGSAVALGLGHGEPGAEDGPRLHVEVRHKHLTEATKDELAEQLWLDAMATAAEEPLPDWSTVTVSVEARPVTFEWLAGGRHWAALAELDGFLLILQARDFPIESVELERVTDLERYPLP
;
A
#
# COMPACT_ATOMS: atom_id res chain seq x y z
N MET A 1 -2.51 14.21 19.08
CA MET A 1 -2.07 14.46 17.70
C MET A 1 -1.55 13.12 17.19
N GLU A 2 -2.45 12.27 16.69
CA GLU A 2 -2.09 10.94 16.20
C GLU A 2 -1.29 11.10 14.91
N THR A 3 0.00 10.80 14.94
CA THR A 3 0.78 10.52 13.74
C THR A 3 0.18 9.28 13.10
N SER A 4 -0.72 9.50 12.13
CA SER A 4 -1.17 8.45 11.22
C SER A 4 0.06 7.93 10.49
N TYR A 5 0.55 6.77 10.95
CA TYR A 5 1.72 6.10 10.40
C TYR A 5 1.47 5.87 8.90
N GLY A 6 2.40 6.37 8.07
CA GLY A 6 2.34 6.19 6.63
C GLY A 6 2.37 4.71 6.31
N ARG A 7 1.21 4.14 5.98
CA ARG A 7 1.06 2.74 5.60
C ARG A 7 2.06 2.44 4.49
N PHE A 8 3.07 1.62 4.78
CA PHE A 8 4.01 1.16 3.77
C PHE A 8 3.23 0.34 2.74
N VAL A 9 3.18 0.82 1.51
CA VAL A 9 2.40 0.15 0.45
C VAL A 9 3.27 -0.94 -0.15
N LEU A 10 3.10 -2.17 0.34
CA LEU A 10 3.66 -3.37 -0.30
C LEU A 10 2.95 -3.62 -1.64
N LEU A 11 3.72 -3.68 -2.71
CA LEU A 11 3.25 -4.10 -4.02
C LEU A 11 3.22 -5.63 -4.04
N ARG A 12 2.04 -6.23 -4.22
CA ARG A 12 1.90 -7.68 -4.45
C ARG A 12 1.38 -7.92 -5.87
N PRO A 13 1.94 -8.88 -6.62
CA PRO A 13 1.39 -9.27 -7.92
C PRO A 13 0.02 -9.93 -7.72
N VAL A 14 -1.00 -9.40 -8.40
CA VAL A 14 -2.33 -10.02 -8.47
C VAL A 14 -2.52 -10.53 -9.90
N GLY A 15 -2.55 -11.85 -10.08
CA GLY A 15 -2.94 -12.46 -11.37
C GLY A 15 -4.42 -12.18 -11.67
N GLN A 16 -4.74 -11.72 -12.89
CA GLN A 16 -6.10 -11.24 -13.22
C GLN A 16 -6.64 -11.77 -14.54
N SER A 17 -7.90 -12.23 -14.54
CA SER A 17 -8.66 -12.61 -15.74
C SER A 17 -9.47 -11.44 -16.30
N ALA A 18 -9.46 -11.26 -17.63
CA ALA A 18 -10.09 -10.13 -18.33
C ALA A 18 -11.64 -10.09 -18.20
N TRP A 19 -12.28 -11.22 -17.93
CA TRP A 19 -13.75 -11.35 -17.94
C TRP A 19 -14.46 -10.81 -16.70
N SER A 20 -13.73 -10.35 -15.68
CA SER A 20 -14.33 -9.86 -14.42
C SER A 20 -14.36 -8.32 -14.30
N ALA A 21 -13.98 -7.58 -15.35
CA ALA A 21 -13.93 -6.12 -15.34
C ALA A 21 -15.26 -5.44 -14.94
N PRO A 22 -16.44 -5.76 -15.50
CA PRO A 22 -17.68 -5.08 -15.13
C PRO A 22 -18.12 -5.39 -13.69
N ALA A 23 -17.97 -6.64 -13.25
CA ALA A 23 -18.27 -7.03 -11.87
C ALA A 23 -17.36 -6.30 -10.87
N ARG A 24 -16.09 -6.09 -11.23
CA ARG A 24 -15.12 -5.35 -10.41
C ARG A 24 -15.42 -3.86 -10.36
N LEU A 25 -15.83 -3.22 -11.46
CA LEU A 25 -16.31 -1.83 -11.44
C LEU A 25 -17.47 -1.66 -10.46
N VAL A 26 -18.44 -2.56 -10.50
CA VAL A 26 -19.58 -2.55 -9.57
C VAL A 26 -19.12 -2.76 -8.13
N GLN A 27 -18.18 -3.68 -7.89
CA GLN A 27 -17.61 -3.89 -6.55
C GLN A 27 -16.84 -2.69 -6.02
N VAL A 28 -16.05 -2.02 -6.86
CA VAL A 28 -15.30 -0.80 -6.50
C VAL A 28 -16.27 0.31 -6.12
N VAL A 29 -17.28 0.57 -6.95
CA VAL A 29 -18.33 1.57 -6.65
C VAL A 29 -19.06 1.19 -5.37
N ARG A 30 -19.40 -0.09 -5.17
CA ARG A 30 -20.08 -0.56 -3.96
C ARG A 30 -19.22 -0.42 -2.70
N ARG A 31 -17.91 -0.68 -2.77
CA ARG A 31 -16.97 -0.52 -1.64
C ARG A 31 -16.74 0.94 -1.26
N ARG A 32 -16.78 1.86 -2.22
CA ARG A 32 -16.66 3.31 -1.97
C ARG A 32 -17.94 3.96 -1.44
N ARG A 33 -19.10 3.32 -1.58
CA ARG A 33 -20.35 3.85 -1.01
C ARG A 33 -20.25 3.95 0.50
N ARG A 34 -20.45 5.16 1.02
CA ARG A 34 -20.46 5.44 2.47
C ARG A 34 -21.78 5.06 3.12
N LEU A 35 -22.86 5.18 2.37
CA LEU A 35 -24.20 4.87 2.82
C LEU A 35 -24.72 3.70 1.98
N ILE A 36 -25.02 2.60 2.65
CA ILE A 36 -25.82 1.53 2.08
C ILE A 36 -27.27 1.91 2.41
N PRO A 37 -28.08 2.32 1.41
CA PRO A 37 -29.47 2.64 1.67
C PRO A 37 -30.14 1.42 2.29
N SER A 38 -30.82 1.62 3.42
CA SER A 38 -31.62 0.55 4.00
C SER A 38 -32.73 0.17 3.00
N PRO A 39 -33.12 -1.11 2.92
CA PRO A 39 -34.23 -1.53 2.06
C PRO A 39 -35.50 -0.70 2.30
N GLY A 40 -35.72 -0.27 3.55
CA GLY A 40 -36.85 0.59 3.93
C GLY A 40 -36.85 1.97 3.26
N LEU A 41 -35.68 2.53 2.93
CA LEU A 41 -35.59 3.82 2.25
C LEU A 41 -36.10 3.74 0.80
N TYR A 42 -35.82 2.63 0.11
CA TYR A 42 -36.35 2.40 -1.24
C TYR A 42 -37.87 2.18 -1.23
N LEU A 43 -38.39 1.48 -0.23
CA LEU A 43 -39.83 1.30 -0.05
C LEU A 43 -40.52 2.64 0.23
N LEU A 44 -39.93 3.47 1.11
CA LEU A 44 -40.41 4.81 1.38
C LEU A 44 -40.39 5.67 0.10
N ALA A 45 -39.30 5.62 -0.66
CA ALA A 45 -39.15 6.33 -1.93
C ALA A 45 -40.22 5.90 -2.95
N ALA A 46 -40.45 4.58 -3.09
CA ALA A 46 -41.50 4.05 -3.96
C ALA A 46 -42.90 4.51 -3.51
N ALA A 47 -43.18 4.50 -2.20
CA ALA A 47 -44.46 4.96 -1.65
C ALA A 47 -44.69 6.45 -1.91
N VAL A 48 -43.69 7.30 -1.63
CA VAL A 48 -43.76 8.75 -1.89
C VAL A 48 -43.92 9.03 -3.39
N GLY A 49 -43.13 8.37 -4.24
CA GLY A 49 -43.22 8.52 -5.69
C GLY A 49 -44.58 8.06 -6.24
N SER A 50 -45.17 7.00 -5.68
CA SER A 50 -46.50 6.52 -6.06
C SER A 50 -47.61 7.49 -5.64
N ALA A 51 -47.52 8.07 -4.44
CA ALA A 51 -48.50 9.06 -3.97
C ALA A 51 -48.48 10.33 -4.84
N LEU A 52 -47.29 10.83 -5.19
CA LEU A 52 -47.13 11.94 -6.13
C LEU A 52 -47.63 11.59 -7.54
N GLY A 53 -47.36 10.35 -7.99
CA GLY A 53 -47.85 9.82 -9.26
C GLY A 53 -49.37 9.77 -9.35
N LEU A 54 -50.04 9.33 -8.29
CA LEU A 54 -51.51 9.29 -8.25
C LEU A 54 -52.13 10.70 -8.29
N GLY A 55 -51.53 11.65 -7.56
CA GLY A 55 -51.99 13.04 -7.60
C GLY A 55 -51.84 13.69 -8.97
N THR A 56 -50.74 13.40 -9.68
CA THR A 56 -50.51 13.89 -11.05
C THR A 56 -51.36 13.17 -12.08
N GLN A 57 -51.61 11.87 -11.92
CA GLN A 57 -52.53 11.12 -12.78
C GLN A 57 -53.93 11.74 -12.77
N LEU A 58 -54.45 12.09 -11.59
CA LEU A 58 -55.79 12.69 -11.45
C LEU A 58 -55.91 14.07 -12.13
N LEU A 59 -54.79 14.78 -12.30
CA LEU A 59 -54.76 16.12 -12.89
C LEU A 59 -54.45 16.12 -14.38
N PHE A 60 -53.68 15.14 -14.87
CA PHE A 60 -53.06 15.17 -16.20
C PHE A 60 -53.17 13.85 -16.98
N ASP A 61 -53.90 12.85 -16.48
CA ASP A 61 -54.00 11.48 -17.04
C ASP A 61 -52.64 10.80 -17.31
N TRP A 62 -51.61 11.20 -16.56
CA TRP A 62 -50.28 10.64 -16.70
C TRP A 62 -50.11 9.31 -15.96
N PRO A 63 -49.27 8.38 -16.46
CA PRO A 63 -49.04 7.10 -15.80
C PRO A 63 -48.30 7.31 -14.46
N TRP A 64 -48.99 7.09 -13.35
CA TRP A 64 -48.47 7.28 -11.99
C TRP A 64 -47.17 6.51 -11.70
N TRP A 65 -46.99 5.34 -12.33
CA TRP A 65 -45.82 4.48 -12.13
C TRP A 65 -44.51 5.13 -12.60
N LEU A 66 -44.55 6.08 -13.54
CA LEU A 66 -43.36 6.81 -14.00
C LEU A 66 -42.77 7.67 -12.87
N PHE A 67 -43.61 8.26 -12.01
CA PHE A 67 -43.14 9.01 -10.84
C PHE A 67 -42.56 8.09 -9.78
N ALA A 68 -43.17 6.93 -9.53
CA ALA A 68 -42.63 5.94 -8.61
C ALA A 68 -41.25 5.43 -9.07
N ALA A 69 -41.13 5.03 -10.34
CA ALA A 69 -39.88 4.59 -10.94
C ALA A 69 -38.82 5.71 -10.96
N GLY A 70 -39.22 6.93 -11.34
CA GLY A 70 -38.35 8.10 -11.38
C GLY A 70 -37.80 8.48 -10.00
N PHE A 71 -38.63 8.43 -8.96
CA PHE A 71 -38.20 8.76 -7.60
C PHE A 71 -37.26 7.69 -7.02
N VAL A 72 -37.54 6.40 -7.27
CA VAL A 72 -36.62 5.30 -6.91
C VAL A 72 -35.30 5.44 -7.65
N ALA A 73 -35.32 5.78 -8.95
CA ALA A 73 -34.11 6.03 -9.73
C ALA A 73 -33.32 7.23 -9.20
N ALA A 74 -33.99 8.33 -8.84
CA ALA A 74 -33.36 9.51 -8.27
C ALA A 74 -32.66 9.19 -6.93
N VAL A 75 -33.32 8.43 -6.05
CA VAL A 75 -32.71 7.94 -4.80
C VAL A 75 -31.52 7.04 -5.12
N ALA A 76 -31.66 6.09 -6.05
CA ALA A 76 -30.55 5.22 -6.44
C ALA A 76 -29.34 6.02 -6.97
N VAL A 77 -29.56 7.03 -7.82
CA VAL A 77 -28.53 7.93 -8.35
C VAL A 77 -27.90 8.77 -7.24
N PHE A 78 -28.68 9.30 -6.30
CA PHE A 78 -28.16 10.04 -5.14
C PHE A 78 -27.24 9.16 -4.28
N PHE A 79 -27.62 7.92 -3.98
CA PHE A 79 -26.73 7.02 -3.24
C PHE A 79 -25.50 6.60 -4.06
N LEU A 80 -25.64 6.47 -5.38
CA LEU A 80 -24.51 6.21 -6.28
C LEU A 80 -23.54 7.39 -6.31
N SER A 81 -24.06 8.62 -6.30
CA SER A 81 -23.24 9.83 -6.32
C SER A 81 -22.38 9.93 -5.06
N THR A 82 -22.84 9.42 -3.90
CA THR A 82 -22.00 9.39 -2.68
C THR A 82 -20.69 8.61 -2.83
N ALA A 83 -20.59 7.69 -3.80
CA ALA A 83 -19.33 7.00 -4.12
C ALA A 83 -18.26 7.93 -4.73
N PHE A 84 -18.68 9.06 -5.31
CA PHE A 84 -17.80 10.02 -5.98
C PHE A 84 -17.45 11.25 -5.12
N TRP A 85 -18.19 11.50 -4.03
CA TRP A 85 -18.08 12.74 -3.23
C TRP A 85 -17.52 12.51 -1.82
N GLY A 86 -17.22 11.27 -1.44
CA GLY A 86 -16.69 10.96 -0.12
C GLY A 86 -15.18 11.20 -0.02
N PRO A 87 -14.65 11.71 1.12
CA PRO A 87 -13.21 11.73 1.39
C PRO A 87 -12.56 10.38 1.07
N ASP A 88 -11.46 10.42 0.33
CA ASP A 88 -10.70 9.26 -0.12
C ASP A 88 -10.24 8.44 1.09
N ARG A 89 -10.97 7.38 1.43
CA ARG A 89 -10.56 6.43 2.48
C ARG A 89 -9.33 5.63 2.09
N THR A 90 -9.07 5.49 0.79
CA THR A 90 -7.94 4.74 0.23
C THR A 90 -6.77 5.64 -0.16
N GLY A 91 -6.95 6.97 -0.20
CA GLY A 91 -5.95 7.92 -0.70
C GLY A 91 -5.65 7.82 -2.20
N VAL A 92 -6.38 6.99 -2.95
CA VAL A 92 -6.20 6.77 -4.39
C VAL A 92 -7.35 7.46 -5.13
N PRO A 93 -7.11 8.31 -6.13
CA PRO A 93 -8.19 8.95 -6.89
C PRO A 93 -9.03 7.92 -7.66
N LEU A 94 -10.35 8.15 -7.76
CA LEU A 94 -11.28 7.32 -8.55
C LEU A 94 -10.79 7.09 -9.99
N ALA A 95 -10.22 8.11 -10.62
CA ALA A 95 -9.68 8.00 -11.97
C ALA A 95 -8.62 6.90 -12.10
N GLU A 96 -7.82 6.69 -11.05
CA GLU A 96 -6.79 5.66 -11.03
C GLU A 96 -7.42 4.26 -10.88
N GLU A 97 -8.39 4.09 -9.98
CA GLU A 97 -9.15 2.83 -9.87
C GLU A 97 -9.87 2.46 -11.17
N TRP A 98 -10.40 3.45 -11.90
CA TRP A 98 -11.03 3.22 -13.19
C TRP A 98 -10.01 2.81 -14.24
N LEU A 99 -8.83 3.43 -14.24
CA LEU A 99 -7.73 3.06 -15.12
C LEU A 99 -7.31 1.60 -14.90
N TRP A 100 -7.26 1.16 -13.64
CA TRP A 100 -6.98 -0.24 -13.27
C TRP A 100 -7.99 -1.23 -13.84
N VAL A 101 -9.27 -0.86 -13.94
CA VAL A 101 -10.28 -1.78 -14.49
C VAL A 101 -10.37 -1.71 -16.02
N LEU A 102 -10.33 -0.51 -16.59
CA LEU A 102 -10.51 -0.31 -18.03
C LEU A 102 -9.26 -0.67 -18.83
N SER A 103 -8.09 -0.36 -18.29
CA SER A 103 -6.81 -0.58 -18.96
C SER A 103 -5.72 -0.96 -17.95
N PRO A 104 -5.75 -2.20 -17.43
CA PRO A 104 -4.79 -2.65 -16.42
C PRO A 104 -3.34 -2.38 -16.82
N ARG A 105 -2.99 -2.63 -18.09
CA ARG A 105 -1.62 -2.39 -18.60
C ARG A 105 -1.18 -0.93 -18.45
N ARG A 106 -2.03 0.03 -18.85
CA ARG A 106 -1.72 1.46 -18.71
C ARG A 106 -1.67 1.88 -17.25
N ALA A 107 -2.49 1.27 -16.39
CA ALA A 107 -2.46 1.52 -14.96
C ALA A 107 -1.12 1.07 -14.34
N HIS A 108 -0.64 -0.13 -14.68
CA HIS A 108 0.68 -0.61 -14.26
C HIS A 108 1.81 0.27 -14.80
N GLU A 109 1.78 0.65 -16.08
CA GLU A 109 2.79 1.53 -16.68
C GLU A 109 2.81 2.91 -15.99
N ARG A 110 1.64 3.48 -15.71
CA ARG A 110 1.51 4.76 -14.99
C ARG A 110 1.98 4.64 -13.54
N GLN A 111 1.58 3.58 -12.83
CA GLN A 111 2.03 3.34 -11.46
C GLN A 111 3.55 3.16 -11.43
N ARG A 112 4.12 2.42 -12.39
CA ARG A 112 5.57 2.27 -12.56
C ARG A 112 6.25 3.61 -12.75
N HIS A 113 5.74 4.45 -13.63
CA HIS A 113 6.29 5.79 -13.85
C HIS A 113 6.28 6.62 -12.56
N LEU A 114 5.12 6.71 -11.89
CA LEU A 114 4.97 7.48 -10.65
C LEU A 114 5.85 6.96 -9.50
N THR A 115 5.97 5.64 -9.38
CA THR A 115 6.86 5.02 -8.39
C THR A 115 8.32 5.35 -8.70
N LEU A 116 8.77 5.20 -9.95
CA LEU A 116 10.14 5.54 -10.34
C LEU A 116 10.43 7.03 -10.18
N GLU A 117 9.52 7.92 -10.56
CA GLU A 117 9.65 9.36 -10.33
C GLU A 117 9.81 9.68 -8.85
N ARG A 118 9.03 9.05 -7.98
CA ARG A 118 9.14 9.24 -6.53
C ARG A 118 10.50 8.80 -5.99
N PHE A 119 11.02 7.66 -6.47
CA PHE A 119 12.35 7.18 -6.09
C PHE A 119 13.46 8.09 -6.62
N ARG A 120 13.31 8.64 -7.84
CA ARG A 120 14.26 9.60 -8.43
C ARG A 120 14.23 10.96 -7.75
N SER A 121 13.08 11.40 -7.26
CA SER A 121 12.91 12.68 -6.57
C SER A 121 13.18 12.60 -5.06
N ALA A 122 13.70 11.47 -4.56
CA ALA A 122 13.99 11.30 -3.15
C ALA A 122 15.03 12.33 -2.69
N PRO A 123 14.82 13.02 -1.54
CA PRO A 123 15.81 13.96 -1.02
C PRO A 123 17.00 13.28 -0.34
N PHE A 124 17.10 11.95 -0.43
CA PHE A 124 18.12 11.12 0.18
C PHE A 124 18.65 10.07 -0.79
N ALA A 125 19.87 9.60 -0.54
CA ALA A 125 20.44 8.49 -1.28
C ALA A 125 19.68 7.19 -0.97
N LEU A 126 19.48 6.37 -2.01
CA LEU A 126 18.97 5.01 -1.87
C LEU A 126 20.15 4.05 -1.77
N TYR A 127 20.01 3.06 -0.91
CA TYR A 127 21.03 2.04 -0.68
C TYR A 127 20.47 0.65 -1.00
N GLY A 128 21.30 -0.19 -1.58
CA GLY A 128 20.97 -1.57 -1.93
C GLY A 128 22.23 -2.41 -2.07
N LEU A 129 22.07 -3.71 -2.36
CA LEU A 129 23.21 -4.59 -2.58
C LEU A 129 24.01 -4.18 -3.84
N PRO A 130 25.32 -4.47 -3.90
CA PRO A 130 26.16 -4.05 -5.00
C PRO A 130 25.68 -4.60 -6.35
N PRO A 131 25.96 -3.93 -7.47
CA PRO A 131 25.58 -4.36 -8.82
C PRO A 131 25.89 -5.81 -9.20
N HIS A 132 26.93 -6.38 -8.61
CA HIS A 132 27.42 -7.73 -8.89
C HIS A 132 26.70 -8.83 -8.08
N TRP A 133 25.87 -8.46 -7.08
CA TRP A 133 25.06 -9.42 -6.35
C TRP A 133 24.01 -10.05 -7.30
N PRO A 134 23.96 -11.38 -7.44
CA PRO A 134 23.31 -12.06 -8.57
C PRO A 134 21.81 -12.32 -8.40
N GLY A 135 21.23 -12.08 -7.23
CA GLY A 135 19.83 -12.40 -6.97
C GLY A 135 18.83 -11.38 -7.49
N ASP A 136 17.55 -11.69 -7.28
CA ASP A 136 16.44 -10.83 -7.70
C ASP A 136 16.36 -9.54 -6.91
N ARG A 137 15.91 -8.48 -7.57
CA ARG A 137 15.79 -7.13 -7.01
C ARG A 137 14.40 -6.62 -7.30
N TYR A 138 13.85 -5.81 -6.39
CA TYR A 138 12.57 -5.17 -6.63
C TYR A 138 12.39 -3.90 -5.80
N ILE A 139 11.51 -3.02 -6.25
CA ILE A 139 11.05 -1.90 -5.43
C ILE A 139 10.08 -2.44 -4.37
N ALA A 140 10.48 -2.40 -3.09
CA ALA A 140 9.71 -3.00 -2.01
C ALA A 140 8.49 -2.15 -1.62
N GLY A 141 8.58 -0.83 -1.75
CA GLY A 141 7.47 0.07 -1.46
C GLY A 141 7.95 1.45 -1.01
N TRP A 142 7.00 2.25 -0.55
CA TRP A 142 7.26 3.58 0.01
C TRP A 142 6.21 3.94 1.05
N ALA A 143 6.56 4.90 1.90
CA ALA A 143 5.60 5.63 2.74
C ALA A 143 5.63 7.12 2.39
N SER A 144 4.47 7.77 2.44
CA SER A 144 4.34 9.19 2.13
C SER A 144 3.48 9.95 3.13
N ALA A 145 3.92 11.15 3.47
CA ALA A 145 3.14 12.19 4.15
C ALA A 145 3.25 13.50 3.34
N GLY A 146 2.76 13.48 2.10
CA GLY A 146 2.93 14.58 1.12
C GLY A 146 4.12 14.35 0.17
N SER A 147 5.33 14.18 0.72
CA SER A 147 6.52 13.71 0.00
C SER A 147 6.87 12.27 0.41
N ALA A 148 7.82 11.64 -0.29
CA ALA A 148 8.36 10.33 0.12
C ALA A 148 9.12 10.49 1.44
N VAL A 149 8.59 9.90 2.51
CA VAL A 149 9.22 9.92 3.84
C VAL A 149 9.99 8.63 4.08
N ALA A 150 9.65 7.56 3.35
CA ALA A 150 10.40 6.32 3.35
C ALA A 150 10.38 5.65 1.97
N LEU A 151 11.51 5.08 1.55
CA LEU A 151 11.63 4.31 0.31
C LEU A 151 12.36 3.00 0.60
N GLY A 152 11.82 1.89 0.08
CA GLY A 152 12.37 0.55 0.28
C GLY A 152 12.77 -0.16 -1.00
N LEU A 153 13.92 -0.83 -0.96
CA LEU A 153 14.44 -1.71 -2.00
C LEU A 153 14.56 -3.14 -1.45
N GLY A 154 14.04 -4.11 -2.20
CA GLY A 154 14.06 -5.52 -1.87
C GLY A 154 15.07 -6.29 -2.70
N HIS A 155 15.63 -7.32 -2.09
CA HIS A 155 16.58 -8.27 -2.66
C HIS A 155 16.13 -9.68 -2.27
N GLY A 156 16.11 -10.59 -3.23
CA GLY A 156 15.53 -11.93 -3.13
C GLY A 156 14.18 -12.02 -3.84
N GLU A 157 13.58 -13.21 -3.87
CA GLU A 157 12.31 -13.43 -4.55
C GLU A 157 11.14 -12.76 -3.77
N PRO A 158 10.36 -11.87 -4.42
CA PRO A 158 9.27 -11.18 -3.76
C PRO A 158 8.15 -12.18 -3.41
N GLY A 159 7.87 -12.32 -2.12
CA GLY A 159 6.76 -13.15 -1.63
C GLY A 159 7.08 -14.63 -1.44
N ALA A 160 8.31 -15.07 -1.73
CA ALA A 160 8.75 -16.42 -1.35
C ALA A 160 8.66 -16.59 0.18
N GLU A 161 8.09 -17.70 0.63
CA GLU A 161 7.98 -18.03 2.06
C GLU A 161 9.33 -18.44 2.66
N ASP A 162 10.21 -19.02 1.84
CA ASP A 162 11.55 -19.46 2.21
C ASP A 162 12.64 -18.74 1.39
N GLY A 163 13.88 -18.79 1.88
CA GLY A 163 15.06 -18.35 1.17
C GLY A 163 15.51 -16.93 1.51
N PRO A 164 16.75 -16.57 1.08
CA PRO A 164 17.42 -15.33 1.45
C PRO A 164 16.68 -14.12 0.89
N ARG A 165 16.32 -13.21 1.80
CA ARG A 165 15.65 -11.95 1.47
C ARG A 165 16.24 -10.82 2.29
N LEU A 166 16.50 -9.68 1.66
CA LEU A 166 16.93 -8.44 2.31
C LEU A 166 16.10 -7.26 1.81
N HIS A 167 15.46 -6.56 2.72
CA HIS A 167 14.79 -5.28 2.50
C HIS A 167 15.64 -4.17 3.11
N VAL A 168 15.97 -3.18 2.30
CA VAL A 168 16.70 -1.98 2.68
C VAL A 168 15.75 -0.79 2.55
N GLU A 169 15.46 -0.12 3.65
CA GLU A 169 14.57 1.03 3.71
C GLU A 169 15.32 2.27 4.20
N VAL A 170 15.12 3.40 3.54
CA VAL A 170 15.66 4.70 3.96
C VAL A 170 14.51 5.61 4.35
N ARG A 171 14.56 6.16 5.57
CA ARG A 171 13.55 7.06 6.13
C ARG A 171 14.11 8.44 6.43
N HIS A 172 13.31 9.48 6.16
CA HIS A 172 13.52 10.85 6.62
C HIS A 172 13.05 11.01 8.08
N LYS A 173 13.65 10.25 9.00
CA LYS A 173 13.40 10.29 10.44
C LYS A 173 14.70 9.99 11.17
N HIS A 174 14.83 10.50 12.40
CA HIS A 174 15.88 10.09 13.32
C HIS A 174 15.54 8.75 13.99
N LEU A 175 16.59 8.06 14.42
CA LEU A 175 16.48 6.89 15.28
C LEU A 175 15.89 7.31 16.64
N THR A 176 14.88 6.58 17.08
CA THR A 176 14.24 6.78 18.39
C THR A 176 13.96 5.42 19.02
N GLU A 177 13.88 5.33 20.34
CA GLU A 177 13.46 4.11 21.05
C GLU A 177 12.13 3.56 20.51
N ALA A 178 11.13 4.41 20.26
CA ALA A 178 9.87 3.98 19.66
C ALA A 178 10.02 3.30 18.27
N THR A 179 11.07 3.61 17.51
CA THR A 179 11.33 2.97 16.22
C THR A 179 11.99 1.60 16.41
N LYS A 180 12.78 1.43 17.48
CA LYS A 180 13.33 0.14 17.90
C LYS A 180 12.21 -0.77 18.39
N ASP A 181 11.33 -0.26 19.25
CA ASP A 181 10.17 -0.99 19.75
C ASP A 181 9.28 -1.48 18.60
N GLU A 182 8.96 -0.61 17.63
CA GLU A 182 8.19 -0.95 16.43
C GLU A 182 8.87 -2.08 15.61
N LEU A 183 10.19 -2.00 15.42
CA LEU A 183 10.93 -2.99 14.64
C LEU A 183 11.07 -4.33 15.38
N ALA A 184 11.24 -4.30 16.71
CA ALA A 184 11.26 -5.48 17.56
C ALA A 184 9.88 -6.18 17.55
N GLU A 185 8.80 -5.41 17.66
CA GLU A 185 7.44 -5.94 17.54
C GLU A 185 7.21 -6.56 16.15
N GLN A 186 7.62 -5.90 15.07
CA GLN A 186 7.48 -6.44 13.72
C GLN A 186 8.27 -7.75 13.55
N LEU A 187 9.54 -7.78 14.00
CA LEU A 187 10.35 -9.00 13.97
C LEU A 187 9.73 -10.14 14.79
N TRP A 188 9.16 -9.82 15.95
CA TRP A 188 8.46 -10.80 16.77
C TRP A 188 7.24 -11.38 16.05
N LEU A 189 6.42 -10.53 15.41
CA LEU A 189 5.28 -10.98 14.61
C LEU A 189 5.72 -11.88 13.45
N ASP A 190 6.78 -11.52 12.74
CA ASP A 190 7.34 -12.31 11.63
C ASP A 190 7.93 -13.64 12.13
N ALA A 191 8.60 -13.65 13.29
CA ALA A 191 9.14 -14.86 13.91
C ALA A 191 8.04 -15.77 14.47
N MET A 192 7.02 -15.23 15.13
CA MET A 192 5.87 -15.97 15.65
C MET A 192 5.09 -16.69 14.56
N ALA A 193 4.97 -16.09 13.38
CA ALA A 193 4.35 -16.74 12.22
C ALA A 193 5.07 -18.05 11.83
N THR A 194 6.35 -18.20 12.21
CA THR A 194 7.22 -19.34 11.88
C THR A 194 7.56 -20.27 13.06
N ALA A 195 6.93 -20.05 14.22
CA ALA A 195 7.05 -20.83 15.48
C ALA A 195 8.36 -20.65 16.29
N ALA A 196 8.27 -19.91 17.40
CA ALA A 196 8.79 -20.24 18.74
C ALA A 196 8.37 -19.14 19.74
N GLU A 197 7.95 -19.53 20.96
CA GLU A 197 7.69 -18.64 22.12
C GLU A 197 9.01 -18.19 22.79
N GLU A 198 10.01 -17.82 21.99
CA GLU A 198 11.26 -17.32 22.56
C GLU A 198 11.12 -15.84 22.95
N PRO A 199 11.70 -15.42 24.10
CA PRO A 199 11.72 -14.02 24.47
C PRO A 199 12.44 -13.19 23.41
N LEU A 200 11.98 -11.95 23.22
CA LEU A 200 12.62 -11.00 22.31
C LEU A 200 14.11 -10.89 22.66
N PRO A 201 15.02 -11.07 21.68
CA PRO A 201 16.46 -10.95 21.93
C PRO A 201 16.82 -9.51 22.33
N ASP A 202 17.94 -9.37 23.03
CA ASP A 202 18.49 -8.04 23.32
C ASP A 202 19.09 -7.41 22.06
N TRP A 203 18.96 -6.10 21.95
CA TRP A 203 19.65 -5.33 20.92
C TRP A 203 21.15 -5.43 21.12
N SER A 204 21.86 -5.70 20.03
CA SER A 204 23.32 -5.71 19.96
C SER A 204 23.79 -4.78 18.86
N THR A 205 25.09 -4.79 18.53
CA THR A 205 25.63 -3.95 17.46
C THR A 205 26.36 -4.81 16.44
N VAL A 206 26.27 -4.39 15.17
CA VAL A 206 26.95 -5.03 14.05
C VAL A 206 27.52 -3.95 13.13
N THR A 207 28.64 -4.23 12.47
CA THR A 207 29.22 -3.30 11.49
C THR A 207 28.90 -3.79 10.08
N VAL A 208 28.33 -2.92 9.26
CA VAL A 208 28.00 -3.19 7.86
C VAL A 208 28.71 -2.14 7.00
N SER A 209 29.24 -2.57 5.84
CA SER A 209 29.90 -1.66 4.90
C SER A 209 28.85 -0.89 4.09
N VAL A 210 28.87 0.44 4.14
CA VAL A 210 28.03 1.32 3.32
C VAL A 210 28.91 2.26 2.52
N GLU A 211 28.91 2.12 1.19
CA GLU A 211 29.83 2.80 0.27
C GLU A 211 31.29 2.59 0.67
N ALA A 212 31.67 1.35 1.00
CA ALA A 212 32.99 0.97 1.52
C ALA A 212 33.39 1.61 2.87
N ARG A 213 32.45 2.26 3.57
CA ARG A 213 32.65 2.82 4.91
C ARG A 213 32.00 1.90 5.95
N PRO A 214 32.69 1.52 7.03
CA PRO A 214 32.06 0.77 8.11
C PRO A 214 31.05 1.65 8.84
N VAL A 215 29.80 1.19 8.95
CA VAL A 215 28.73 1.84 9.70
C VAL A 215 28.23 0.88 10.76
N THR A 216 28.11 1.36 12.00
CA THR A 216 27.59 0.57 13.12
C THR A 216 26.06 0.65 13.12
N PHE A 217 25.42 -0.52 13.11
CA PHE A 217 23.99 -0.68 13.23
C PHE A 217 23.65 -1.24 14.61
N GLU A 218 22.54 -0.80 15.18
CA GLU A 218 21.87 -1.59 16.22
C GLU A 218 21.17 -2.74 15.54
N TRP A 219 21.33 -3.94 16.08
CA TRP A 219 20.94 -5.19 15.43
C TRP A 219 20.17 -6.09 16.39
N LEU A 220 19.13 -6.70 15.85
CA LEU A 220 18.25 -7.63 16.54
C LEU A 220 17.98 -8.83 15.63
N ALA A 221 18.16 -10.05 16.13
CA ALA A 221 17.95 -11.27 15.36
C ALA A 221 17.08 -12.28 16.11
N GLY A 222 16.04 -12.80 15.46
CA GLY A 222 15.13 -13.81 16.00
C GLY A 222 14.87 -14.92 14.99
N GLY A 223 15.35 -16.14 15.31
CA GLY A 223 15.21 -17.31 14.43
C GLY A 223 15.84 -17.08 13.05
N ARG A 224 15.03 -17.16 11.99
CA ARG A 224 15.44 -16.94 10.59
C ARG A 224 15.46 -15.47 10.17
N HIS A 225 14.94 -14.58 11.01
CA HIS A 225 14.75 -13.17 10.70
C HIS A 225 15.69 -12.29 11.52
N TRP A 226 16.08 -11.16 10.96
CA TRP A 226 16.77 -10.12 11.71
C TRP A 226 16.47 -8.75 11.14
N ALA A 227 16.69 -7.72 11.96
CA ALA A 227 16.65 -6.36 11.52
C ALA A 227 17.81 -5.57 12.11
N ALA A 228 18.25 -4.56 11.38
CA ALA A 228 19.32 -3.67 11.80
C ALA A 228 18.97 -2.24 11.44
N LEU A 229 19.39 -1.28 12.24
CA LEU A 229 19.13 0.14 12.00
C LEU A 229 20.36 1.00 12.29
N ALA A 230 20.53 2.08 11.52
CA ALA A 230 21.60 3.05 11.73
C ALA A 230 21.16 4.43 11.22
N GLU A 231 21.68 5.48 11.84
CA GLU A 231 21.61 6.82 11.25
C GLU A 231 22.78 7.01 10.29
N LEU A 232 22.49 7.48 9.07
CA LEU A 232 23.48 7.79 8.05
C LEU A 232 23.08 9.06 7.32
N ASP A 233 23.97 10.07 7.32
CA ASP A 233 23.79 11.35 6.64
C ASP A 233 22.45 12.08 6.98
N GLY A 234 21.97 11.90 8.22
CA GLY A 234 20.70 12.50 8.70
C GLY A 234 19.44 11.72 8.35
N PHE A 235 19.58 10.50 7.81
CA PHE A 235 18.49 9.59 7.50
C PHE A 235 18.62 8.31 8.31
N LEU A 236 17.48 7.67 8.60
CA LEU A 236 17.46 6.36 9.22
C LEU A 236 17.49 5.28 8.13
N LEU A 237 18.50 4.43 8.17
CA LEU A 237 18.64 3.26 7.33
C LEU A 237 18.17 2.04 8.13
N ILE A 238 17.21 1.30 7.58
CA ILE A 238 16.62 0.10 8.19
C ILE A 238 16.89 -1.08 7.26
N LEU A 239 17.41 -2.16 7.81
CA LEU A 239 17.62 -3.43 7.16
C LEU A 239 16.69 -4.44 7.81
N GLN A 240 15.94 -5.19 7.01
CA GLN A 240 15.13 -6.31 7.46
C GLN A 240 15.47 -7.50 6.57
N ALA A 241 15.79 -8.64 7.15
CA ALA A 241 16.19 -9.79 6.38
C ALA A 241 15.65 -11.10 6.93
N ARG A 242 15.64 -12.10 6.05
CA ARG A 242 15.29 -13.49 6.35
C ARG A 242 16.29 -14.40 5.64
N ASP A 243 16.86 -15.37 6.33
CA ASP A 243 17.85 -16.32 5.80
C ASP A 243 19.02 -15.64 5.05
N PHE A 244 19.30 -14.38 5.36
CA PHE A 244 20.32 -13.57 4.68
C PHE A 244 21.46 -13.32 5.67
N PRO A 245 22.70 -13.75 5.41
CA PRO A 245 23.79 -13.58 6.39
C PRO A 245 24.18 -12.10 6.50
N ILE A 246 24.16 -11.55 7.71
CA ILE A 246 24.39 -10.11 7.93
C ILE A 246 25.82 -9.70 7.57
N GLU A 247 26.77 -10.61 7.72
CA GLU A 247 28.19 -10.41 7.38
C GLU A 247 28.42 -10.30 5.87
N SER A 248 27.46 -10.73 5.06
CA SER A 248 27.50 -10.60 3.60
C SER A 248 26.88 -9.30 3.09
N VAL A 249 26.30 -8.50 3.99
CA VAL A 249 25.63 -7.27 3.61
C VAL A 249 26.68 -6.20 3.34
N GLU A 250 26.71 -5.75 2.10
CA GLU A 250 27.42 -4.56 1.66
C GLU A 250 26.40 -3.67 0.97
N LEU A 251 26.38 -2.38 1.29
CA LEU A 251 25.42 -1.44 0.74
C LEU A 251 26.13 -0.43 -0.14
N GLU A 252 25.62 -0.27 -1.35
CA GLU A 252 26.07 0.75 -2.29
C GLU A 252 24.92 1.69 -2.65
N ARG A 253 25.27 2.90 -3.05
CA ARG A 253 24.29 3.86 -3.56
C ARG A 253 23.69 3.37 -4.86
N VAL A 254 22.37 3.29 -4.90
CA VAL A 254 21.63 2.91 -6.11
C VAL A 254 21.42 4.15 -6.97
N THR A 255 22.09 4.17 -8.13
CA THR A 255 21.93 5.21 -9.16
C THR A 255 21.09 4.75 -10.35
N ASP A 256 20.99 3.44 -10.54
CA ASP A 256 20.26 2.79 -11.63
C ASP A 256 19.06 1.99 -11.09
N LEU A 257 17.89 2.63 -11.08
CA LEU A 257 16.63 2.02 -10.66
C LEU A 257 16.06 1.03 -11.68
N GLU A 258 16.59 0.96 -12.91
CA GLU A 258 16.06 0.01 -13.91
C GLU A 258 16.34 -1.44 -13.51
N ARG A 259 17.32 -1.65 -12.64
CA ARG A 259 17.65 -2.95 -12.01
C ARG A 259 16.66 -3.37 -10.93
N TYR A 260 15.74 -2.50 -10.53
CA TYR A 260 14.73 -2.77 -9.51
C TYR A 260 13.34 -2.75 -10.16
N PRO A 261 12.89 -3.86 -10.76
CA PRO A 261 11.52 -3.98 -11.25
C PRO A 261 10.51 -3.81 -10.12
N LEU A 262 9.28 -3.44 -10.48
CA LEU A 262 8.16 -3.58 -9.54
C LEU A 262 7.77 -5.06 -9.46
N PRO A 263 7.42 -5.57 -8.27
CA PRO A 263 6.99 -6.96 -8.09
C PRO A 263 5.62 -7.25 -8.70
#